data_AF-A0A524KSA8-F1
#
_entry.id   AF-A0A524KSA8-F1
#
_cell.length_a   1.000
_cell.length_b   1.000
_cell.length_c   1.000
_cell.angle_alpha   90.00
_cell.angle_beta   90.00
_cell.angle_gamma   90.00
#
_symmetry.space_group_name_H-M   'P 1'
#
loop_
_entity.id
_entity.type
_entity.pdbx_description
1 polymer ?
#
loop_
_entity_poly.entity_id
_entity_poly.type
_entity_poly.pdbx_seq_one_letter_code
_entity_poly.pdbx_strand_id
1 'polypeptide(L)'
;MRLTRADKSVLSDWWFTVDRLMFFGLLLLMGAGLVLSLAASPPIAERFSLEPFYFVRRHAALLLPAVAIMFAASTLAPKQIRRASLIIFLTGTALMLLILILGPEVKGARRWLQLGSFSLQPSEFVKPAFIVLTAWLFNESQKRKDVPGLQLAIL
;
A
#
# COMPACT_ATOMS: atom_id res chain seq x y z
N MET A 1 -8.98 -9.91 -28.25
CA MET A 1 -7.61 -9.36 -28.18
C MET A 1 -6.65 -10.52 -27.92
N ARG A 2 -5.85 -10.96 -28.90
CA ARG A 2 -4.86 -12.05 -28.70
C ARG A 2 -3.54 -11.41 -28.25
N LEU A 3 -3.24 -11.47 -26.95
CA LEU A 3 -1.95 -11.05 -26.40
C LEU A 3 -0.86 -11.92 -27.03
N THR A 4 -0.12 -11.34 -27.97
CA THR A 4 0.94 -12.01 -28.73
C THR A 4 2.26 -11.42 -28.28
N ARG A 5 3.32 -12.24 -28.13
CA ARG A 5 4.66 -11.76 -27.70
C ARG A 5 5.30 -10.72 -28.64
N ALA A 6 4.73 -10.51 -29.82
CA ALA A 6 5.14 -9.48 -30.75
C ALA A 6 4.59 -8.08 -30.39
N ASP A 7 3.58 -8.01 -29.50
CA ASP A 7 3.00 -6.76 -29.03
C ASP A 7 3.79 -6.24 -27.81
N LYS A 8 4.39 -5.06 -27.97
CA LYS A 8 5.19 -4.34 -26.96
C LYS A 8 4.35 -3.37 -26.12
N SER A 9 3.03 -3.58 -26.05
CA SER A 9 2.18 -2.81 -25.15
C SER A 9 2.54 -3.07 -23.69
N VAL A 10 2.43 -2.04 -22.84
CA VAL A 10 2.73 -2.13 -21.40
C VAL A 10 1.94 -3.26 -20.73
N LEU A 11 0.71 -3.52 -21.19
CA LEU A 11 -0.13 -4.61 -20.69
C LEU A 11 0.39 -5.99 -21.07
N SER A 12 0.88 -6.16 -22.31
CA SER A 12 1.46 -7.41 -22.79
C SER A 12 2.73 -7.74 -22.02
N ASP A 13 3.65 -6.77 -21.92
CA ASP A 13 4.91 -6.93 -21.18
C ASP A 13 4.67 -7.22 -19.70
N TRP A 14 3.73 -6.50 -19.07
CA TRP A 14 3.35 -6.73 -17.69
C TRP A 14 2.82 -8.16 -17.46
N TRP A 15 1.91 -8.63 -18.32
CA TRP A 15 1.33 -9.97 -18.19
C TRP A 15 2.35 -11.10 -18.33
N PHE A 16 3.41 -10.90 -19.11
CA PHE A 16 4.47 -11.89 -19.27
C PHE A 16 5.57 -11.81 -18.19
N THR A 17 5.72 -10.67 -17.51
CA THR A 17 6.75 -10.46 -16.48
C THR A 17 6.26 -10.76 -15.06
N VAL A 18 4.96 -10.60 -14.79
CA VAL A 18 4.38 -10.86 -13.47
C VAL A 18 4.32 -12.35 -13.16
N ASP A 19 4.66 -12.70 -11.91
CA ASP A 19 4.41 -14.03 -11.36
C ASP A 19 2.90 -14.26 -11.23
N ARG A 20 2.37 -15.12 -12.10
CA ARG A 20 0.94 -15.41 -12.20
C ARG A 20 0.41 -16.13 -10.96
N LEU A 21 1.23 -16.98 -10.32
CA LEU A 21 0.81 -17.71 -9.13
C LEU A 21 0.62 -16.74 -7.97
N MET A 22 1.56 -15.81 -7.76
CA MET A 22 1.42 -14.76 -6.75
C MET A 22 0.23 -13.84 -7.07
N PHE A 23 0.05 -13.46 -8.33
CA PHE A 23 -1.05 -12.60 -8.76
C PHE A 23 -2.43 -13.24 -8.51
N PHE A 24 -2.65 -14.47 -8.96
CA PHE A 24 -3.92 -15.18 -8.70
C PHE A 24 -4.12 -15.51 -7.23
N GLY A 25 -3.05 -15.83 -6.49
CA GLY A 25 -3.09 -16.01 -5.05
C GLY A 25 -3.56 -14.74 -4.33
N LEU A 26 -3.04 -13.57 -4.71
CA LEU A 26 -3.46 -12.29 -4.17
C LEU A 26 -4.93 -11.98 -4.48
N LEU A 27 -5.38 -12.18 -5.73
CA LEU A 27 -6.78 -11.98 -6.12
C LEU A 27 -7.71 -12.93 -5.34
N LEU A 28 -7.30 -14.17 -5.13
CA LEU A 28 -8.05 -15.15 -4.35
C LEU A 28 -8.16 -14.70 -2.89
N LEU A 29 -7.08 -14.21 -2.28
CA LEU A 29 -7.11 -13.67 -0.92
C LEU A 29 -8.01 -12.45 -0.79
N MET A 30 -7.96 -11.53 -1.77
CA MET A 30 -8.85 -10.36 -1.81
C MET A 30 -10.32 -10.77 -1.92
N GLY A 31 -10.63 -11.72 -2.80
CA GLY A 31 -11.99 -12.26 -2.98
C GLY A 31 -12.49 -13.01 -1.74
N ALA A 32 -11.65 -13.87 -1.15
CA ALA A 32 -11.96 -14.59 0.08
C ALA A 32 -12.23 -13.62 1.24
N GLY A 33 -11.42 -12.57 1.38
CA GLY A 33 -11.66 -11.51 2.38
C GLY A 33 -13.02 -10.83 2.22
N LEU A 34 -13.43 -10.55 0.97
CA LEU A 34 -14.74 -9.97 0.69
C LEU A 34 -15.88 -10.94 1.02
N VAL A 35 -15.74 -12.23 0.69
CA VAL A 35 -16.73 -13.27 1.03
C VAL A 35 -16.88 -13.41 2.54
N LEU A 36 -15.76 -13.46 3.28
CA LEU A 36 -15.79 -13.53 4.73
C LEU A 36 -16.42 -12.28 5.36
N SER A 37 -16.24 -11.11 4.74
CA SER A 37 -16.87 -9.87 5.18
C SER A 37 -18.40 -9.91 5.10
N LEU A 38 -18.99 -10.68 4.17
CA LEU A 38 -20.45 -10.83 4.06
C LEU A 38 -21.06 -11.48 5.32
N ALA A 39 -20.36 -12.44 5.92
CA ALA A 39 -20.81 -13.09 7.15
C ALA A 39 -20.56 -12.23 8.39
N ALA A 40 -19.44 -11.49 8.41
CA ALA A 40 -19.02 -10.72 9.59
C ALA A 40 -19.66 -9.32 9.70
N SER A 41 -20.14 -8.74 8.59
CA SER A 41 -20.65 -7.36 8.55
C SER A 41 -21.98 -7.14 9.31
N PRO A 42 -23.03 -7.97 9.14
CA PRO A 42 -24.35 -7.69 9.71
C PRO A 42 -24.37 -7.51 11.23
N PRO A 43 -23.74 -8.37 12.05
CA PRO A 43 -23.75 -8.22 13.51
C PRO A 43 -23.04 -6.96 13.99
N ILE A 44 -22.07 -6.46 13.22
CA ILE A 44 -21.35 -5.22 13.54
C ILE A 44 -22.18 -4.02 13.11
N ALA A 45 -22.79 -4.06 11.93
CA ALA A 45 -23.63 -2.99 11.42
C ALA A 45 -24.82 -2.70 12.34
N GLU A 46 -25.45 -3.74 12.88
CA GLU A 46 -26.56 -3.61 13.82
C GLU A 46 -26.18 -2.84 15.10
N ARG A 47 -24.97 -3.08 15.63
CA ARG A 47 -24.45 -2.35 16.81
C ARG A 47 -24.29 -0.85 16.57
N PHE A 48 -24.08 -0.45 15.33
CA PHE A 48 -23.94 0.95 14.93
C PHE A 48 -25.22 1.51 14.28
N SER A 49 -26.33 0.76 14.29
CA SER A 49 -27.59 1.13 13.61
C SER A 49 -27.41 1.45 12.12
N LEU A 50 -26.51 0.70 11.45
CA LEU A 50 -26.19 0.83 10.03
C LEU A 50 -26.84 -0.29 9.20
N GLU A 51 -26.90 -0.11 7.88
CA GLU A 51 -27.35 -1.17 6.98
C GLU A 51 -26.48 -2.43 7.10
N PRO A 52 -27.07 -3.65 7.07
CA PRO A 52 -26.36 -4.92 7.30
C PRO A 52 -25.06 -5.11 6.47
N PHE A 53 -25.06 -4.62 5.23
CA PHE A 53 -23.95 -4.76 4.29
C PHE A 53 -23.11 -3.48 4.12
N TYR A 54 -23.25 -2.50 5.02
CA TYR A 54 -22.53 -1.23 4.96
C TYR A 54 -21.00 -1.43 4.85
N PHE A 55 -20.41 -2.27 5.72
CA PHE A 55 -18.96 -2.51 5.72
C PHE A 55 -18.49 -3.27 4.47
N VAL A 56 -19.31 -4.19 3.95
CA VAL A 56 -19.00 -4.93 2.71
C VAL A 56 -18.95 -3.99 1.52
N ARG A 57 -19.96 -3.11 1.37
CA ARG A 57 -19.99 -2.13 0.27
C ARG A 57 -18.78 -1.21 0.32
N ARG A 58 -18.39 -0.77 1.51
CA ARG A 58 -17.19 0.03 1.72
C ARG A 58 -15.90 -0.72 1.41
N HIS A 59 -15.81 -2.00 1.80
CA HIS A 59 -14.65 -2.84 1.47
C HIS A 59 -14.53 -3.05 -0.05
N ALA A 60 -15.64 -3.36 -0.72
CA ALA A 60 -15.70 -3.49 -2.17
C ALA A 60 -15.31 -2.18 -2.89
N ALA A 61 -15.79 -1.03 -2.42
CA ALA A 61 -15.43 0.27 -2.97
C ALA A 61 -13.93 0.58 -2.84
N LEU A 62 -13.27 0.11 -1.77
CA LEU A 62 -11.83 0.26 -1.56
C LEU A 62 -10.98 -0.75 -2.34
N LEU A 63 -11.54 -1.89 -2.75
CA LEU A 63 -10.83 -2.88 -3.56
C LEU A 63 -10.48 -2.32 -4.95
N LEU A 64 -11.37 -1.54 -5.57
CA LEU A 64 -11.12 -0.94 -6.89
C LEU A 64 -9.86 -0.05 -6.93
N PRO A 65 -9.74 1.00 -6.08
CA PRO A 65 -8.52 1.80 -6.04
C PRO A 65 -7.31 0.99 -5.56
N ALA A 66 -7.49 -0.01 -4.69
CA ALA A 66 -6.38 -0.87 -4.27
C ALA A 66 -5.79 -1.67 -5.45
N VAL A 67 -6.63 -2.29 -6.28
CA VAL A 67 -6.18 -3.01 -7.50
C VAL A 67 -5.54 -2.05 -8.48
N ALA A 68 -6.09 -0.84 -8.66
CA ALA A 68 -5.51 0.18 -9.54
C ALA A 68 -4.12 0.62 -9.07
N ILE A 69 -3.95 0.89 -7.76
CA ILE A 69 -2.66 1.26 -7.16
C ILE A 69 -1.66 0.12 -7.27
N MET A 70 -2.08 -1.11 -6.99
CA MET A 70 -1.24 -2.31 -7.14
C MET A 70 -0.72 -2.45 -8.57
N PHE A 71 -1.62 -2.35 -9.56
CA PHE A 71 -1.27 -2.42 -10.96
C PHE A 71 -0.29 -1.29 -11.34
N ALA A 72 -0.62 -0.04 -11.01
CA ALA A 72 0.25 1.10 -11.29
C ALA A 72 1.64 0.94 -10.66
N ALA A 73 1.71 0.56 -9.37
CA ALA A 73 2.96 0.35 -8.66
C ALA A 73 3.82 -0.77 -9.28
N SER A 74 3.19 -1.85 -9.74
CA SER A 74 3.90 -2.98 -10.37
C SER A 74 4.50 -2.65 -11.75
N THR A 75 4.05 -1.57 -12.39
CA THR A 75 4.60 -1.10 -13.68
C THR A 75 5.77 -0.11 -13.51
N LEU A 76 6.07 0.32 -12.28
CA LEU A 76 7.11 1.33 -12.04
C LEU A 76 8.52 0.75 -12.23
N ALA A 77 9.38 1.51 -12.90
CA ALA A 77 10.80 1.19 -12.99
C ALA A 77 11.51 1.39 -11.62
N PRO A 78 12.61 0.68 -11.33
CA PRO A 78 13.32 0.80 -10.04
C PRO A 78 13.71 2.23 -9.65
N LYS A 79 14.07 3.08 -10.63
CA LYS A 79 14.38 4.50 -10.40
C LYS A 79 13.15 5.30 -9.95
N GLN A 80 11.97 4.99 -10.50
CA GLN A 80 10.70 5.62 -10.12
C GLN A 80 10.26 5.16 -8.74
N ILE A 81 10.37 3.85 -8.45
CA ILE A 81 10.08 3.29 -7.13
C ILE A 81 10.91 4.01 -6.07
N ARG A 82 12.23 4.15 -6.26
CA ARG A 82 13.10 4.88 -5.32
C ARG A 82 12.65 6.32 -5.07
N ARG A 83 12.31 7.06 -6.13
CA ARG A 83 11.84 8.46 -6.01
C ARG A 83 10.49 8.53 -5.28
N ALA A 84 9.56 7.65 -5.63
CA ALA A 84 8.26 7.56 -4.97
C ALA A 84 8.42 7.21 -3.49
N SER A 85 9.27 6.23 -3.15
CA SER A 85 9.56 5.86 -1.76
C SER A 85 10.16 7.00 -0.97
N LEU A 86 11.08 7.79 -1.55
CA LEU A 86 11.64 8.96 -0.87
C LEU A 86 10.55 10.01 -0.54
N ILE A 87 9.70 10.33 -1.53
CA ILE A 87 8.60 11.29 -1.35
C ILE A 87 7.63 10.75 -0.29
N ILE A 88 7.16 9.51 -0.42
CA ILE A 88 6.23 8.86 0.50
C ILE A 88 6.80 8.82 1.93
N PHE A 89 8.09 8.52 2.07
CA PHE A 89 8.74 8.47 3.37
C PHE A 89 8.77 9.85 4.03
N LEU A 90 9.18 10.89 3.31
CA LEU A 90 9.26 12.26 3.84
C LEU A 90 7.87 12.81 4.16
N THR A 91 6.93 12.73 3.22
CA THR A 91 5.57 13.23 3.42
C THR A 91 4.83 12.42 4.47
N GLY A 92 4.97 11.09 4.47
CA GLY A 92 4.35 10.21 5.45
C GLY A 92 4.87 10.46 6.86
N THR A 93 6.18 10.65 7.03
CA THR A 93 6.78 11.00 8.32
C THR A 93 6.31 12.37 8.80
N ALA A 94 6.31 13.38 7.91
CA ALA A 94 5.78 14.71 8.25
C ALA A 94 4.30 14.65 8.66
N LEU A 95 3.48 13.87 7.95
CA LEU A 95 2.07 13.67 8.30
C LEU A 95 1.90 12.96 9.65
N MET A 96 2.71 11.95 9.97
CA MET A 96 2.64 11.31 11.29
C MET A 96 2.96 12.29 12.42
N LEU A 97 4.00 13.12 12.25
CA LEU A 97 4.36 14.16 13.21
C LEU A 97 3.22 15.19 13.35
N LEU A 98 2.60 15.58 12.24
CA LEU A 98 1.47 16.51 12.23
C LEU A 98 0.24 15.94 12.97
N ILE A 99 -0.09 14.67 12.74
CA ILE A 99 -1.23 13.99 13.39
C ILE A 99 -1.02 13.87 14.90
N LEU A 100 0.22 13.76 15.38
CA LEU A 100 0.46 13.76 16.82
C LEU A 100 -0.02 15.08 17.48
N ILE A 101 0.13 16.20 16.78
CA ILE A 101 -0.25 17.54 17.26
C ILE A 101 -1.73 17.83 16.98
N LEU A 102 -2.20 17.58 15.76
CA LEU A 102 -3.51 18.02 15.26
C LEU A 102 -4.54 16.90 15.09
N GLY A 103 -4.15 15.63 15.24
CA GLY A 103 -4.98 14.48 14.92
C GLY A 103 -6.06 14.20 15.96
N PRO A 104 -7.25 13.72 15.53
CA PRO A 104 -8.28 13.28 16.45
C PRO A 104 -7.79 12.07 17.24
N GLU A 105 -8.10 12.05 18.53
CA GLU A 105 -7.76 10.93 19.41
C GLU A 105 -8.79 9.81 19.24
N VAL A 106 -8.33 8.65 18.76
CA VAL A 106 -9.17 7.46 18.60
C VAL A 106 -8.62 6.38 19.53
N LYS A 107 -9.42 5.96 20.51
CA LYS A 107 -9.05 4.95 21.52
C LYS A 107 -7.72 5.27 22.24
N GLY A 108 -7.52 6.52 22.65
CA GLY A 108 -6.32 6.93 23.40
C GLY A 108 -5.08 7.23 22.56
N ALA A 109 -5.18 7.22 21.21
CA ALA A 109 -4.04 7.47 20.33
C ALA A 109 -4.41 8.32 19.11
N ARG A 110 -3.51 9.24 18.75
CA ARG A 110 -3.59 10.09 17.55
C ARG A 110 -2.76 9.47 16.42
N ARG A 111 -3.38 8.59 15.63
CA ARG A 111 -2.69 7.82 14.56
C ARG A 111 -3.37 7.88 13.20
N TRP A 112 -4.66 8.23 13.19
CA TRP A 112 -5.49 8.14 12.01
C TRP A 112 -5.81 9.53 11.48
N LEU A 113 -5.55 9.74 10.20
CA LEU A 113 -6.05 10.88 9.46
C LEU A 113 -7.49 10.57 9.05
N GLN A 114 -8.46 11.26 9.63
CA GLN A 114 -9.86 11.14 9.25
C GLN A 114 -10.15 12.12 8.11
N LEU A 115 -10.39 11.58 6.91
CA LEU A 115 -10.76 12.31 5.70
C LEU A 115 -12.21 11.97 5.35
N GLY A 116 -13.14 12.66 6.00
CA GLY A 116 -14.58 12.42 5.84
C GLY A 116 -14.94 10.97 6.16
N SER A 117 -15.44 10.23 5.17
CA SER A 117 -15.78 8.81 5.33
C SER A 117 -14.55 7.90 5.40
N PHE A 118 -13.36 8.33 4.99
CA PHE A 118 -12.16 7.49 4.92
C PHE A 118 -11.19 7.77 6.06
N SER A 119 -10.52 6.71 6.54
CA SER A 119 -9.48 6.81 7.55
C SER A 119 -8.18 6.31 6.95
N LEU A 120 -7.16 7.18 6.90
CA LEU A 120 -5.86 6.85 6.36
C LEU A 120 -4.83 6.85 7.49
N GLN A 121 -4.00 5.81 7.55
CA GLN A 121 -2.90 5.74 8.50
C GLN A 121 -1.58 5.95 7.75
N PRO A 122 -0.87 7.09 7.94
CA PRO A 122 0.32 7.38 7.16
C PRO A 122 1.45 6.35 7.34
N SER A 123 1.52 5.69 8.51
CA SER A 123 2.52 4.65 8.77
C SER A 123 2.40 3.45 7.83
N GLU A 124 1.22 3.17 7.29
CA GLU A 124 1.03 2.09 6.31
C GLU A 124 1.79 2.35 5.01
N PHE A 125 1.96 3.62 4.63
CA PHE A 125 2.73 4.02 3.44
C PHE A 125 4.23 4.15 3.73
N VAL A 126 4.59 4.58 4.94
CA VAL A 126 5.99 4.76 5.35
C VAL A 126 6.72 3.42 5.45
N LYS A 127 6.08 2.34 5.90
CA LYS A 127 6.68 1.00 6.00
C LYS A 127 7.33 0.50 4.70
N PRO A 128 6.60 0.35 3.56
CA PRO A 128 7.20 -0.11 2.32
C PRO A 128 8.23 0.90 1.76
N ALA A 129 7.98 2.20 1.94
CA ALA A 129 8.93 3.23 1.54
C ALA A 129 10.27 3.11 2.27
N PHE A 130 10.22 2.86 3.58
CA PHE A 130 11.39 2.65 4.42
C PHE A 130 12.17 1.40 3.99
N ILE A 131 11.50 0.28 3.69
CA ILE A 131 12.14 -0.95 3.19
C ILE A 131 12.90 -0.67 1.89
N VAL A 132 12.29 0.04 0.93
CA VAL A 132 12.96 0.38 -0.34
C VAL A 132 14.17 1.29 -0.11
N LEU A 133 14.02 2.33 0.72
CA LEU A 133 15.09 3.30 0.97
C LEU A 133 16.28 2.66 1.70
N THR A 134 16.02 1.84 2.71
CA THR A 134 17.05 1.10 3.45
C THR A 134 17.76 0.09 2.56
N ALA A 135 17.02 -0.69 1.78
CA ALA A 135 17.61 -1.61 0.80
C ALA A 135 18.49 -0.87 -0.22
N TRP A 136 18.05 0.28 -0.71
CA TRP A 136 18.83 1.11 -1.62
C TRP A 136 20.10 1.66 -0.95
N LEU A 137 19.99 2.16 0.28
CA LEU A 137 21.09 2.72 1.05
C LEU A 137 22.19 1.67 1.30
N PHE A 138 21.81 0.44 1.65
CA PHE A 138 22.75 -0.66 1.83
C PHE A 138 23.44 -1.08 0.53
N ASN A 139 22.68 -1.20 -0.55
CA ASN A 139 23.25 -1.52 -1.86
C ASN A 139 24.21 -0.42 -2.36
N GLU A 140 23.93 0.86 -2.08
CA GLU A 140 24.84 1.94 -2.47
C GLU A 140 26.10 1.96 -1.59
N SER A 141 25.98 1.72 -0.27
CA SER A 141 27.12 1.65 0.65
C SER A 141 28.13 0.54 0.29
N GLN A 142 27.66 -0.57 -0.30
CA GLN A 142 28.54 -1.62 -0.84
C GLN A 142 29.32 -1.16 -2.09
N LYS A 143 28.73 -0.28 -2.91
CA LYS A 143 29.36 0.24 -4.14
C LYS A 143 30.25 1.46 -3.88
N ARG A 144 29.89 2.27 -2.90
CA ARG A 144 30.44 3.57 -2.58
C ARG A 144 30.69 3.66 -1.08
N LYS A 145 31.97 3.64 -0.68
CA LYS A 145 32.38 3.70 0.73
C LYS A 145 32.09 5.06 1.39
N ASP A 146 31.80 6.10 0.60
CA ASP A 146 31.41 7.44 1.02
C ASP A 146 29.95 7.55 1.48
N VAL A 147 29.11 6.57 1.17
CA VAL A 147 27.71 6.56 1.60
C VAL A 147 27.61 5.92 2.99
N PRO A 148 27.10 6.63 4.01
CA PRO A 148 27.11 6.19 5.41
C PRO A 148 26.07 5.10 5.73
N GLY A 149 25.68 4.28 4.75
CA GLY A 149 24.63 3.27 4.91
C GLY A 149 24.98 2.21 5.96
N LEU A 150 26.21 1.70 5.94
CA LEU A 150 26.68 0.72 6.93
C LEU A 150 26.88 1.36 8.31
N GLN A 151 27.39 2.59 8.38
CA GLN A 151 27.61 3.31 9.63
C GLN A 151 26.29 3.58 10.36
N LEU A 152 25.25 4.00 9.62
CA LEU A 152 23.92 4.24 10.17
C LEU A 152 23.21 2.98 10.67
N ALA A 153 23.62 1.78 10.24
CA ALA A 153 23.00 0.52 10.67
C ALA A 153 23.72 -0.16 11.83
N ILE A 154 24.97 0.21 12.11
CA ILE A 154 25.75 -0.29 13.23
C ILE A 154 25.60 0.62 14.47
N LEU A 155 25.24 1.89 14.28
CA LEU A 155 24.82 2.83 15.33
C LEU A 155 23.48 2.43 15.94
#